data_AF-A0A831WM36-F1
#
_entry.id   AF-A0A831WM36-F1
#
_cell.length_a   1.000
_cell.length_b   1.000
_cell.length_c   1.000
_cell.angle_alpha   90.00
_cell.angle_beta   90.00
_cell.angle_gamma   90.00
#
_symmetry.space_group_name_H-M   'P 1'
#
loop_
_entity.id
_entity.type
_entity.pdbx_description
1 polymer ?
#
loop_
_entity_poly.entity_id
_entity_poly.type
_entity_poly.pdbx_seq_one_letter_code
_entity_poly.pdbx_strand_id
1 'polypeptide(L)'
;MIKMPLNKPSGNMYEWAWTYNPLGGKCLHGCFYCYVTHSIAKRLKNYGNEKYYGDTRLIEKELKTSLKKPDDGKVIFVESCGDLFGSWVSSDDIKKVLNHCKKYPENTYLFQSKNPG
;
A
#
# COMPACT_ATOMS: atom_id res chain seq x y z
N MET A 1 7.86 20.55 -11.00
CA MET A 1 7.74 19.82 -9.72
C MET A 1 7.64 18.33 -10.03
N ILE A 2 8.63 17.52 -9.67
CA ILE A 2 8.55 16.06 -9.86
C ILE A 2 7.54 15.55 -8.84
N LYS A 3 6.38 15.04 -9.31
CA LYS A 3 5.38 14.41 -8.45
C LYS A 3 5.99 13.13 -7.87
N MET A 4 6.37 13.19 -6.60
CA MET A 4 6.90 12.02 -5.90
C MET A 4 5.81 10.94 -5.81
N PRO A 5 6.11 9.70 -6.17
CA PRO A 5 5.11 8.65 -6.21
C PRO A 5 4.90 7.96 -4.84
N LEU A 6 5.85 8.13 -3.91
CA LEU A 6 5.72 7.68 -2.52
C LEU A 6 5.05 8.78 -1.67
N ASN A 7 4.12 8.37 -0.79
CA ASN A 7 3.50 9.32 0.13
C ASN A 7 4.40 9.53 1.34
N LYS A 8 4.67 10.80 1.68
CA LYS A 8 5.36 11.17 2.91
C LYS A 8 4.57 10.65 4.12
N PRO A 9 5.26 10.11 5.15
CA PRO A 9 4.59 9.73 6.38
C PRO A 9 3.80 10.92 6.93
N SER A 10 2.50 10.71 7.17
CA SER A 10 1.63 11.66 7.86
C SER A 10 0.52 10.88 8.57
N GLY A 11 0.30 11.14 9.85
CA GLY A 11 -0.70 10.45 10.67
C GLY A 11 -0.20 9.21 11.42
N ASN A 12 -1.15 8.44 11.95
CA ASN A 12 -0.99 7.66 13.19
C ASN A 12 -0.41 6.23 13.08
N MET A 13 0.14 5.78 11.95
CA MET A 13 0.69 4.41 11.89
C MET A 13 2.20 4.39 12.13
N TYR A 14 3.00 4.73 11.12
CA TYR A 14 4.45 4.76 11.23
C TYR A 14 4.98 6.06 10.61
N GLU A 15 5.25 7.06 11.46
CA GLU A 15 5.78 8.37 11.02
C GLU A 15 7.18 8.27 10.39
N TRP A 16 7.86 7.14 10.58
CA TRP A 16 9.19 6.85 10.04
C TRP A 16 9.16 6.04 8.74
N ALA A 17 7.98 5.60 8.27
CA ALA A 17 7.85 4.77 7.06
C ALA A 17 7.12 5.48 5.93
N TRP A 18 7.75 5.54 4.75
CA TRP A 18 7.06 5.90 3.51
C TRP A 18 6.02 4.83 3.19
N THR A 19 4.96 5.18 2.44
CA THR A 19 3.96 4.19 2.04
C THR A 19 3.94 3.97 0.53
N TYR A 20 3.78 2.71 0.15
CA TYR A 20 3.56 2.25 -1.22
C TYR A 20 2.37 1.29 -1.23
N ASN A 21 1.28 1.65 -1.92
CA ASN A 21 0.02 0.88 -1.92
C ASN A 21 -0.28 0.36 -3.33
N PRO A 22 0.28 -0.80 -3.73
CA PRO A 22 0.08 -1.37 -5.06
C PRO A 22 -1.32 -1.97 -5.26
N LEU A 23 -2.05 -2.29 -4.19
CA LEU A 23 -3.41 -2.77 -4.29
C LEU A 23 -4.43 -1.62 -4.21
N GLY A 24 -5.59 -1.89 -4.78
CA GLY A 24 -6.83 -1.16 -4.55
C GLY A 24 -7.93 -2.14 -4.20
N GLY A 25 -9.14 -1.64 -4.05
CA GLY A 25 -10.29 -2.41 -3.56
C GLY A 25 -10.40 -2.41 -2.04
N LYS A 26 -11.47 -3.05 -1.56
CA LYS A 26 -11.76 -3.17 -0.13
C LYS A 26 -11.01 -4.37 0.46
N CYS A 27 -10.28 -4.13 1.55
CA CYS A 27 -9.74 -5.20 2.39
C CYS A 27 -10.88 -6.00 3.05
N LEU A 28 -10.82 -7.34 2.98
CA LEU A 28 -11.94 -8.21 3.40
C LEU A 28 -11.91 -8.62 4.88
N HIS A 29 -10.91 -8.18 5.66
CA HIS A 29 -10.88 -8.42 7.12
C HIS A 29 -12.04 -7.78 7.89
N GLY A 30 -12.72 -6.78 7.31
CA GLY A 30 -13.91 -6.19 7.91
C GLY A 30 -13.70 -5.53 9.28
N CYS A 31 -12.48 -5.08 9.60
CA CYS A 31 -12.16 -4.55 10.93
C CYS A 31 -13.01 -3.30 11.25
N PHE A 32 -13.71 -3.30 12.39
CA PHE A 32 -14.54 -2.18 12.84
C PHE A 32 -13.73 -0.90 13.14
N TYR A 33 -12.42 -1.01 13.35
CA TYR A 33 -11.49 0.08 13.62
C TYR A 33 -10.66 0.48 12.38
N CYS A 34 -11.00 0.00 11.19
CA CYS A 34 -10.19 0.20 10.00
C CYS A 34 -10.15 1.68 9.57
N TYR A 35 -9.01 2.35 9.74
CA TYR A 35 -8.82 3.74 9.32
C TYR A 35 -9.02 3.94 7.80
N VAL A 36 -8.77 2.91 6.99
CA VAL A 36 -8.97 2.98 5.54
C VAL A 36 -10.46 3.11 5.23
N THR A 37 -11.29 2.21 5.75
CA THR A 37 -12.74 2.22 5.54
C THR A 37 -13.38 3.47 6.14
N HIS A 38 -12.97 3.88 7.35
CA HIS A 38 -13.62 4.97 8.08
C HIS A 38 -13.09 6.36 7.76
N SER A 39 -11.92 6.50 7.12
CA SER A 39 -11.32 7.80 6.80
C SER A 39 -10.85 7.87 5.35
N ILE A 40 -9.85 7.07 4.96
CA ILE A 40 -9.15 7.26 3.69
C ILE A 40 -10.06 7.02 2.47
N ALA A 41 -10.80 5.92 2.44
CA ALA A 41 -11.69 5.57 1.33
C ALA A 41 -12.77 6.63 1.14
N LYS A 42 -13.44 7.04 2.23
CA LYS A 42 -14.46 8.10 2.20
C LYS A 42 -13.90 9.43 1.69
N ARG A 43 -12.73 9.84 2.21
CA ARG A 43 -12.06 11.07 1.79
C ARG A 43 -11.71 11.05 0.30
N LEU A 44 -11.12 9.96 -0.18
CA LEU A 44 -10.73 9.84 -1.60
C LEU A 44 -11.95 9.80 -2.52
N LYS A 45 -13.04 9.15 -2.12
CA LYS A 45 -14.28 9.15 -2.90
C LYS A 45 -14.83 10.56 -3.09
N ASN A 46 -14.76 11.42 -2.06
CA ASN A 46 -15.16 12.82 -2.17
C ASN A 46 -14.32 13.61 -3.19
N TYR A 47 -13.11 13.14 -3.51
CA TYR A 47 -12.25 13.68 -4.57
C TYR A 47 -12.40 12.94 -5.91
N GLY A 48 -13.43 12.13 -6.09
CA GLY A 48 -13.65 11.34 -7.30
C GLY A 48 -12.68 10.17 -7.48
N ASN A 49 -12.02 9.74 -6.39
CA ASN A 49 -11.07 8.63 -6.42
C ASN A 49 -11.60 7.43 -5.62
N GLU A 50 -11.99 6.37 -6.34
CA GLU A 50 -12.55 5.16 -5.76
C GLU A 50 -11.53 4.02 -5.63
N LYS A 51 -10.23 4.33 -5.49
CA LYS A 51 -9.14 3.32 -5.41
C LYS A 51 -9.45 2.19 -4.42
N TYR A 52 -10.04 2.49 -3.27
CA TYR A 52 -10.30 1.53 -2.18
C TYR A 52 -11.75 1.01 -2.15
N TYR A 53 -12.47 1.07 -3.27
CA TYR A 53 -13.79 0.47 -3.46
C TYR A 53 -13.74 -0.69 -4.47
N GLY A 54 -14.75 -1.57 -4.38
CA GLY A 54 -14.86 -2.79 -5.17
C GLY A 54 -13.91 -3.89 -4.68
N ASP A 55 -13.70 -4.88 -5.55
CA ASP A 55 -12.85 -6.03 -5.23
C ASP A 55 -11.38 -5.64 -5.14
N THR A 56 -10.67 -6.35 -4.26
CA THR A 56 -9.23 -6.22 -4.12
C THR A 56 -8.57 -6.58 -5.45
N ARG A 57 -7.68 -5.71 -5.92
CA ARG A 57 -7.02 -5.87 -7.22
C ARG A 57 -5.66 -5.19 -7.23
N LEU A 58 -4.74 -5.75 -7.99
CA LEU A 58 -3.49 -5.07 -8.29
C LEU A 58 -3.74 -3.86 -9.19
N ILE A 59 -3.21 -2.71 -8.80
CA ILE A 59 -3.26 -1.49 -9.59
C ILE A 59 -1.97 -1.45 -10.42
N GLU A 60 -1.99 -2.08 -11.61
CA GLU A 60 -0.81 -2.31 -12.47
C GLU A 60 0.06 -1.06 -12.71
N LYS A 61 -0.51 0.14 -12.77
CA LYS A 61 0.27 1.39 -12.90
C LYS A 61 1.20 1.65 -11.71
N GLU A 62 0.89 1.14 -10.52
CA GLU A 62 1.73 1.25 -9.32
C GLU A 62 2.99 0.39 -9.43
N LEU A 63 3.05 -0.61 -10.32
CA LEU A 63 4.30 -1.33 -10.62
C LEU A 63 5.28 -0.51 -11.47
N LYS A 64 4.88 0.68 -11.92
CA LYS A 64 5.75 1.66 -12.60
C LYS A 64 6.28 2.73 -11.64
N THR A 65 5.82 2.72 -10.39
CA THR A 65 6.23 3.68 -9.36
C THR A 65 7.68 3.42 -8.95
N SER A 66 8.52 4.45 -9.06
CA SER A 66 9.88 4.42 -8.50
C SER A 66 9.84 4.33 -6.98
N LEU A 67 10.53 3.35 -6.41
CA LEU A 67 10.68 3.19 -4.96
C LEU A 67 12.00 3.78 -4.43
N LYS A 68 12.71 4.59 -5.22
CA LYS A 68 13.87 5.34 -4.72
C LYS A 68 13.41 6.34 -3.66
N LYS A 69 13.88 6.16 -2.44
CA LYS A 69 13.57 7.04 -1.31
C LYS A 69 14.43 8.33 -1.34
N PRO A 70 13.90 9.46 -0.84
CA PRO A 70 14.62 10.73 -0.84
C PRO A 70 15.59 10.89 0.34
N ASP A 71 15.57 9.98 1.32
CA ASP A 71 16.44 9.98 2.48
C ASP A 71 17.05 8.61 2.77
N ASP A 72 18.28 8.61 3.25
CA ASP A 72 19.08 7.39 3.38
C ASP A 72 18.65 6.49 4.57
N GLY A 73 17.64 6.87 5.35
CA GLY A 73 17.26 6.18 6.59
C GLY A 73 15.84 5.61 6.71
N LYS A 74 14.92 5.82 5.76
CA LYS A 74 13.50 5.41 5.95
C LYS A 74 13.13 4.06 5.33
N VAL A 75 12.13 3.43 5.94
CA VAL A 75 11.49 2.15 5.53
C VAL A 75 10.32 2.44 4.57
N ILE A 76 10.01 1.51 3.67
CA ILE A 76 8.79 1.54 2.87
C ILE A 76 7.79 0.52 3.43
N PHE A 77 6.68 1.00 3.98
CA PHE A 77 5.54 0.19 4.36
C PHE A 77 4.69 -0.10 3.12
N VAL A 78 4.69 -1.38 2.73
CA VAL A 78 3.97 -1.87 1.55
C VAL A 78 2.56 -2.27 1.94
N GLU A 79 1.60 -1.75 1.19
CA GLU A 79 0.16 -2.00 1.33
C GLU A 79 -0.44 -1.57 2.67
N SER A 80 -0.11 -0.34 3.11
CA SER A 80 -0.70 0.27 4.30
C SER A 80 -2.23 0.37 4.30
N CYS A 81 -2.86 0.47 3.12
CA CYS A 81 -4.31 0.64 2.98
C CYS A 81 -5.08 -0.68 2.75
N GLY A 82 -4.41 -1.82 2.89
CA GLY A 82 -4.98 -3.13 2.62
C GLY A 82 -4.26 -4.22 3.41
N ASP A 83 -4.27 -5.43 2.85
CA ASP A 83 -3.46 -6.55 3.34
C ASP A 83 -2.93 -7.30 2.11
N LEU A 84 -1.64 -7.14 1.82
CA LEU A 84 -1.00 -7.78 0.67
C LEU A 84 -1.09 -9.30 0.73
N PHE A 85 -1.10 -9.87 1.93
CA PHE A 85 -1.07 -11.31 2.15
C PHE A 85 -2.44 -11.85 2.59
N GLY A 86 -3.53 -11.10 2.40
CA GLY A 86 -4.88 -11.60 2.63
C GLY A 86 -5.18 -12.81 1.73
N SER A 87 -5.99 -13.74 2.23
CA SER A 87 -6.32 -15.00 1.52
C SER A 87 -7.04 -14.80 0.18
N TRP A 88 -7.59 -13.62 -0.07
CA TRP A 88 -8.25 -13.22 -1.32
C TRP A 88 -7.30 -12.57 -2.33
N VAL A 89 -6.04 -12.32 -1.98
CA VAL A 89 -5.03 -11.79 -2.90
C VAL A 89 -4.35 -12.96 -3.60
N SER A 90 -4.30 -12.92 -4.93
CA SER A 90 -3.66 -13.99 -5.71
C SER A 90 -2.16 -14.06 -5.41
N SER A 91 -1.60 -15.28 -5.39
CA SER A 91 -0.16 -15.47 -5.23
C SER A 91 0.65 -14.78 -6.33
N ASP A 92 0.07 -14.62 -7.53
CA ASP A 92 0.74 -13.94 -8.64
C ASP A 92 0.82 -12.44 -8.44
N ASP A 93 -0.23 -11.79 -7.91
CA ASP A 93 -0.17 -10.38 -7.56
C ASP A 93 0.81 -10.12 -6.42
N ILE A 94 0.84 -11.00 -5.41
CA ILE A 94 1.85 -10.94 -4.33
C ILE A 94 3.26 -11.01 -4.94
N LYS A 95 3.53 -11.97 -5.82
CA LYS A 95 4.83 -12.11 -6.49
C LYS A 95 5.19 -10.88 -7.31
N LYS A 96 4.25 -10.28 -8.05
CA LYS A 96 4.50 -9.05 -8.82
C LYS A 96 4.93 -7.90 -7.91
N VAL A 97 4.26 -7.70 -6.78
CA VAL A 97 4.61 -6.67 -5.79
C VAL A 97 5.99 -6.91 -5.17
N LEU A 98 6.26 -8.15 -4.72
CA LEU A 98 7.55 -8.51 -4.13
C LEU A 98 8.69 -8.38 -5.15
N ASN A 99 8.47 -8.78 -6.41
CA ASN A 99 9.45 -8.63 -7.48
C ASN A 99 9.70 -7.17 -7.83
N HIS A 100 8.69 -6.29 -7.72
CA HIS A 100 8.90 -4.85 -7.86
C HIS A 100 9.75 -4.28 -6.73
N CYS A 101 9.50 -4.68 -5.48
CA CYS A 101 10.32 -4.31 -4.33
C CYS A 101 11.78 -4.76 -4.49
N LYS A 102 12.02 -5.99 -4.97
CA LYS A 102 13.37 -6.53 -5.23
C LYS A 102 14.19 -5.72 -6.25
N LYS A 103 13.57 -4.91 -7.10
CA LYS A 103 14.28 -4.01 -8.04
C LYS A 103 14.96 -2.83 -7.33
N TYR A 104 14.64 -2.58 -6.07
CA TYR A 104 15.19 -1.50 -5.25
C TYR A 104 15.75 -2.08 -3.93
N PRO A 105 16.83 -2.90 -4.03
CA PRO A 105 17.37 -3.64 -2.89
C PRO A 105 17.99 -2.75 -1.80
N GLU A 106 18.21 -1.47 -2.07
CA GLU A 106 18.68 -0.47 -1.10
C GLU A 106 17.63 -0.11 -0.04
N ASN A 107 16.37 -0.47 -0.26
CA ASN A 107 15.28 -0.18 0.65
C ASN A 107 15.10 -1.28 1.69
N THR A 108 14.68 -0.88 2.89
CA THR A 108 14.05 -1.79 3.85
C THR A 108 12.53 -1.74 3.65
N TYR A 109 11.91 -2.90 3.56
CA TYR A 109 10.47 -3.05 3.38
C TYR A 109 9.80 -3.56 4.65
N LEU A 110 8.72 -2.90 5.05
CA LEU A 110 7.81 -3.40 6.07
C LEU A 110 6.58 -3.97 5.37
N PHE A 111 6.20 -5.18 5.76
CA PHE A 111 4.93 -5.79 5.39
C PHE A 111 4.17 -6.18 6.66
N GLN A 112 2.86 -6.00 6.65
CA GLN A 112 1.98 -6.37 7.76
C GLN A 112 0.78 -7.13 7.20
N SER A 113 0.35 -8.17 7.92
CA SER A 113 -0.84 -8.92 7.56
C SER A 113 -1.62 -9.33 8.81
N LYS A 114 -2.94 -9.49 8.67
CA LYS A 114 -3.79 -10.21 9.63
C LYS A 114 -4.13 -11.62 9.13
N ASN A 115 -3.31 -12.17 8.25
CA ASN A 115 -3.36 -13.56 7.81
C ASN A 115 -2.14 -14.33 8.34
N PRO A 116 -2.14 -14.78 9.61
CA PRO A 116 -0.97 -15.39 10.24
C PRO A 116 -0.61 -16.80 9.73
N GLY A 117 -1.43 -17.40 8.86
CA GLY A 117 -1.32 -18.80 8.43
C GLY A 117 -2.22 -19.73 9.23
#